data_AF-B1J223-F1
#
_entry.id   AF-B1J223-F1
#
_cell.length_a   1.000
_cell.length_b   1.000
_cell.length_c   1.000
_cell.angle_alpha   90.00
_cell.angle_beta   90.00
_cell.angle_gamma   90.00
#
_symmetry.space_group_name_H-M   'P 1'
#
loop_
_entity.id
_entity.type
_entity.pdbx_description
1 polymer ?
#
loop_
_entity_poly.entity_id
_entity_poly.type
_entity_poly.pdbx_seq_one_letter_code
_entity_poly.pdbx_strand_id
1 'polypeptide(L)'
;MNPEIQNRYGRSFSGHLYAMATDKYVPLRLSTSHDKWHWGITPQDDWLMAGGDQGSIRLDFTFDSKTQDRLHYHISLSGPARPHKKLGLSFNGYLGFYQRAEVTDYWKIEPLELTEHGLICHLRDHQGYRAGAIRDTPHHSGHSMYLINTKEGETLTFLLQQAV
;
A
#
# COMPACT_ATOMS: atom_id res chain seq x y z
N MET A 1 17.74 -7.93 -11.05
CA MET A 1 17.52 -7.12 -9.84
C MET A 1 18.87 -6.80 -9.21
N ASN A 2 19.05 -5.59 -8.69
CA ASN A 2 20.28 -5.18 -8.00
C ASN A 2 20.53 -6.09 -6.77
N PRO A 3 21.74 -6.67 -6.60
CA PRO A 3 22.08 -7.52 -5.45
C PRO A 3 21.84 -6.86 -4.08
N GLU A 4 22.05 -5.55 -3.97
CA GLU A 4 21.83 -4.80 -2.73
C GLU A 4 20.34 -4.77 -2.35
N ILE A 5 19.47 -4.51 -3.32
CA ILE A 5 18.01 -4.57 -3.12
C ILE A 5 17.61 -5.96 -2.66
N GLN A 6 18.14 -7.01 -3.29
CA GLN A 6 17.87 -8.38 -2.88
C GLN A 6 18.33 -8.67 -1.45
N ASN A 7 19.53 -8.25 -1.08
CA ASN A 7 20.07 -8.49 0.26
C ASN A 7 19.27 -7.76 1.35
N ARG A 8 18.82 -6.54 1.06
CA ARG A 8 18.11 -5.70 2.04
C ARG A 8 16.64 -6.06 2.16
N TYR A 9 15.96 -6.25 1.02
CA TYR A 9 14.51 -6.43 0.94
C TYR A 9 14.09 -7.88 0.68
N GLY A 10 14.91 -8.76 0.14
CA GLY A 10 14.55 -10.16 -0.16
C GLY A 10 14.39 -11.08 1.06
N ARG A 11 13.71 -10.61 2.10
CA ARG A 11 13.44 -11.24 3.40
C ARG A 11 12.24 -10.56 4.05
N SER A 12 11.65 -11.16 5.08
CA SER A 12 10.55 -10.53 5.81
C SER A 12 11.03 -9.33 6.64
N PHE A 13 10.23 -8.28 6.73
CA PHE A 13 10.50 -7.09 7.54
C PHE A 13 9.20 -6.33 7.87
N SER A 14 9.24 -5.42 8.85
CA SER A 14 8.20 -4.39 9.02
C SER A 14 8.65 -3.08 8.41
N GLY A 15 7.73 -2.28 7.88
CA GLY A 15 8.06 -1.03 7.23
C GLY A 15 6.87 -0.12 6.98
N HIS A 16 7.11 0.95 6.24
CA HIS A 16 6.13 1.94 5.84
C HIS A 16 6.17 2.11 4.32
N LEU A 17 4.99 2.32 3.73
CA LEU A 17 4.86 2.74 2.34
C LEU A 17 4.40 4.19 2.30
N TYR A 18 4.95 4.98 1.40
CA TYR A 18 4.48 6.33 1.12
C TYR A 18 4.22 6.46 -0.36
N ALA A 19 3.09 7.04 -0.75
CA ALA A 19 2.90 7.43 -2.14
C ALA A 19 3.78 8.64 -2.46
N MET A 20 4.45 8.63 -3.61
CA MET A 20 5.29 9.74 -4.04
C MET A 20 4.46 10.73 -4.85
N ALA A 21 4.49 12.00 -4.42
CA ALA A 21 4.05 13.15 -5.21
C ALA A 21 5.27 14.06 -5.45
N THR A 22 5.16 14.98 -6.41
CA THR A 22 6.26 15.83 -6.91
C THR A 22 7.20 16.36 -5.83
N ASP A 23 6.65 16.82 -4.69
CA ASP A 23 7.44 17.49 -3.65
C ASP A 23 7.31 16.84 -2.26
N LYS A 24 6.67 15.67 -2.14
CA LYS A 24 6.47 15.04 -0.83
C LYS A 24 6.18 13.54 -0.87
N TYR A 25 6.52 12.90 0.25
CA TYR A 25 6.03 11.55 0.60
C TYR A 25 4.66 11.67 1.26
N VAL A 26 3.64 11.18 0.57
CA VAL A 26 2.26 11.18 1.04
C VAL A 26 2.04 9.92 1.89
N PRO A 27 1.61 10.06 3.16
CA PRO A 27 1.40 8.92 4.03
C PRO A 27 0.25 8.05 3.53
N LEU A 28 0.34 6.75 3.81
CA LEU A 28 -0.76 5.83 3.65
C LEU A 28 -1.50 5.65 4.97
N ARG A 29 -2.82 5.59 4.90
CA ARG A 29 -3.71 5.37 6.05
C ARG A 29 -4.85 4.45 5.69
N LEU A 30 -5.53 3.97 6.71
CA LEU A 30 -6.80 3.28 6.55
C LEU A 30 -7.93 4.31 6.48
N SER A 31 -8.88 4.07 5.59
CA SER A 31 -10.14 4.78 5.62
C SER A 31 -10.93 4.42 6.87
N THR A 32 -11.73 5.38 7.31
CA THR A 32 -12.78 5.14 8.29
C THR A 32 -14.12 5.57 7.71
N SER A 33 -15.19 4.91 8.15
CA SER A 33 -16.58 5.26 7.83
C SER A 33 -16.95 6.71 8.19
N HIS A 34 -16.16 7.36 9.05
CA HIS A 34 -16.30 8.76 9.45
C HIS A 34 -15.53 9.72 8.55
N ASP A 35 -14.81 9.25 7.52
CA ASP A 35 -13.99 10.11 6.67
C ASP A 35 -14.83 10.99 5.73
N LYS A 36 -16.08 10.59 5.44
CA LYS A 36 -16.97 11.29 4.50
C LYS A 36 -18.35 11.60 5.05
N TRP A 37 -18.99 12.55 4.38
CA TRP A 37 -20.44 12.73 4.44
C TRP A 37 -21.15 11.53 3.81
N HIS A 38 -22.37 11.19 4.25
CA HIS A 38 -23.14 10.02 3.80
C HIS A 38 -23.58 10.03 2.30
N TRP A 39 -23.02 10.91 1.47
CA TRP A 39 -23.36 11.12 0.07
C TRP A 39 -22.13 10.78 -0.79
N GLY A 40 -22.24 9.73 -1.62
CA GLY A 40 -21.16 9.19 -2.46
C GLY A 40 -20.69 7.79 -2.06
N ILE A 41 -19.55 7.34 -2.61
CA ILE A 41 -18.88 6.10 -2.16
C ILE A 41 -18.39 6.35 -0.73
N THR A 42 -19.12 5.81 0.25
CA THR A 42 -18.67 5.77 1.64
C THR A 42 -17.56 4.72 1.69
N PRO A 43 -16.29 5.10 1.90
CA PRO A 43 -15.24 4.11 2.02
C PRO A 43 -15.60 3.21 3.20
N GLN A 44 -15.54 1.89 2.98
CA GLN A 44 -15.65 0.96 4.08
C GLN A 44 -14.43 1.16 5.00
N ASP A 45 -14.54 0.76 6.26
CA ASP A 45 -13.36 0.74 7.13
C ASP A 45 -12.26 -0.12 6.48
N ASP A 46 -11.00 0.26 6.72
CA ASP A 46 -9.80 -0.47 6.31
C ASP A 46 -9.43 -0.46 4.81
N TRP A 47 -10.04 0.39 3.97
CA TRP A 47 -9.48 0.64 2.63
C TRP A 47 -8.18 1.44 2.74
N LEU A 48 -7.23 1.13 1.88
CA LEU A 48 -5.97 1.84 1.82
C LEU A 48 -6.17 3.16 1.09
N MET A 49 -5.74 4.25 1.72
CA MET A 49 -5.77 5.59 1.13
C MET A 49 -4.40 6.25 1.21
N ALA A 50 -4.11 7.13 0.26
CA ALA A 50 -3.00 8.09 0.35
C ALA A 50 -3.54 9.48 0.72
N GLY A 51 -2.95 10.10 1.72
CA GLY A 51 -3.28 11.45 2.16
C GLY A 51 -3.39 11.60 3.67
N GLY A 52 -3.68 12.82 4.11
CA GLY A 52 -3.69 13.21 5.52
C GLY A 52 -2.34 13.75 6.01
N ASP A 53 -2.27 13.99 7.32
CA ASP A 53 -1.17 14.65 8.02
C ASP A 53 -0.43 13.74 9.01
N GLN A 54 -0.98 12.54 9.26
CA GLN A 54 -0.39 11.56 10.17
C GLN A 54 0.76 10.78 9.51
N GLY A 55 1.60 10.14 10.33
CA GLY A 55 2.60 9.21 9.84
C GLY A 55 1.96 8.04 9.07
N SER A 56 2.68 7.51 8.08
CA SER A 56 2.19 6.38 7.30
C SER A 56 2.03 5.13 8.17
N ILE A 57 1.01 4.33 7.89
CA ILE A 57 0.76 3.07 8.62
C ILE A 57 1.96 2.14 8.55
N ARG A 58 2.22 1.44 9.66
CA ARG A 58 3.24 0.39 9.74
C ARG A 58 2.65 -0.93 9.22
N LEU A 59 3.39 -1.59 8.34
CA LEU A 59 3.01 -2.81 7.66
C LEU A 59 4.06 -3.90 7.86
N ASP A 60 3.62 -5.14 7.94
CA ASP A 60 4.49 -6.31 7.94
C ASP A 60 4.52 -6.91 6.53
N PHE A 61 5.72 -7.04 5.99
CA PHE A 61 6.01 -7.65 4.70
C PHE A 61 6.58 -9.04 4.96
N THR A 62 5.75 -10.06 4.79
CA THR A 62 6.18 -11.47 4.88
C THR A 62 6.66 -11.90 3.51
N PHE A 63 7.97 -12.12 3.37
CA PHE A 63 8.57 -12.51 2.11
C PHE A 63 8.04 -13.87 1.65
N ASP A 64 7.66 -13.94 0.38
CA ASP A 64 7.18 -15.16 -0.27
C ASP A 64 8.24 -15.69 -1.24
N SER A 65 8.59 -14.89 -2.24
CA SER A 65 9.47 -15.30 -3.34
C SER A 65 10.04 -14.09 -4.09
N LYS A 66 10.82 -14.34 -5.14
CA LYS A 66 11.33 -13.29 -6.03
C LYS A 66 11.45 -13.80 -7.46
N THR A 67 11.35 -12.87 -8.41
CA THR A 67 11.72 -13.08 -9.81
C THR A 67 13.04 -12.35 -10.12
N GLN A 68 13.40 -12.28 -11.40
CA GLN A 68 14.56 -11.50 -11.85
C GLN A 68 14.40 -9.99 -11.59
N ASP A 69 13.17 -9.48 -11.58
CA ASP A 69 12.85 -8.04 -11.53
C ASP A 69 11.92 -7.65 -10.36
N ARG A 70 11.39 -8.61 -9.57
CA ARG A 70 10.38 -8.33 -8.53
C ARG A 70 10.60 -9.12 -7.25
N LEU A 71 10.14 -8.55 -6.16
CA LEU A 71 10.06 -9.19 -4.84
C LEU A 71 8.59 -9.42 -4.49
N HIS A 72 8.25 -10.59 -3.95
CA HIS A 72 6.89 -10.98 -3.64
C HIS A 72 6.68 -11.08 -2.13
N TYR A 73 5.57 -10.52 -1.62
CA TYR A 73 5.23 -10.53 -0.21
C TYR A 73 3.76 -10.75 0.05
N HIS A 74 3.42 -11.33 1.19
CA HIS A 74 2.16 -11.04 1.85
C HIS A 74 2.33 -9.80 2.72
N ILE A 75 1.38 -8.87 2.62
CA ILE A 75 1.41 -7.59 3.35
C ILE A 75 0.26 -7.58 4.36
N SER A 76 0.53 -7.27 5.62
CA SER A 76 -0.48 -7.15 6.68
C SER A 76 -0.28 -5.89 7.52
N LEU A 77 -1.32 -5.49 8.26
CA LEU A 77 -1.16 -4.44 9.28
C LEU A 77 -0.25 -4.92 10.39
N SER A 78 0.74 -4.09 10.77
CA SER A 78 1.58 -4.40 11.93
C SER A 78 0.81 -4.22 13.25
N GLY A 79 1.10 -5.08 14.22
CA GLY A 79 0.56 -4.99 15.57
C GLY A 79 -0.47 -6.07 15.92
N PRO A 80 -1.00 -6.04 17.15
CA PRO A 80 -1.80 -7.14 17.72
C PRO A 80 -3.25 -7.16 17.23
N ALA A 81 -3.57 -6.50 16.12
CA ALA A 81 -4.93 -6.44 15.59
C ALA A 81 -5.43 -7.87 15.35
N ARG A 82 -6.32 -8.32 16.25
CA ARG A 82 -7.02 -9.59 16.12
C ARG A 82 -8.40 -9.27 15.61
N PRO A 83 -8.79 -9.82 14.46
CA PRO A 83 -8.06 -10.77 13.61
C PRO A 83 -7.06 -10.08 12.66
N HIS A 84 -5.98 -10.80 12.31
CA HIS A 84 -4.96 -10.28 11.39
C HIS A 84 -5.58 -9.95 10.03
N LYS A 85 -5.45 -8.70 9.59
CA LYS A 85 -5.91 -8.25 8.28
C LYS A 85 -4.76 -8.21 7.30
N LYS A 86 -4.98 -8.75 6.10
CA LYS A 86 -4.01 -8.77 5.00
C LYS A 86 -4.45 -7.82 3.90
N LEU A 87 -3.47 -7.20 3.24
CA LEU A 87 -3.71 -6.38 2.07
C LEU A 87 -4.28 -7.25 0.95
N GLY A 88 -5.42 -6.87 0.43
CA GLY A 88 -6.08 -7.53 -0.69
C GLY A 88 -6.81 -6.53 -1.56
N LEU A 89 -7.58 -7.07 -2.51
CA LEU A 89 -8.41 -6.31 -3.42
C LEU A 89 -9.89 -6.52 -3.09
N SER A 90 -10.67 -5.45 -3.15
CA SER A 90 -12.12 -5.55 -3.26
C SER A 90 -12.51 -6.09 -4.65
N PHE A 91 -13.79 -6.43 -4.83
CA PHE A 91 -14.33 -6.85 -6.13
C PHE A 91 -14.07 -5.81 -7.25
N ASN A 92 -14.15 -4.52 -6.92
CA ASN A 92 -13.90 -3.40 -7.83
C ASN A 92 -12.45 -2.91 -7.82
N GLY A 93 -11.50 -3.70 -7.30
CA GLY A 93 -10.06 -3.45 -7.44
C GLY A 93 -9.47 -2.45 -6.44
N TYR A 94 -10.21 -2.06 -5.40
CA TYR A 94 -9.71 -1.18 -4.35
C TYR A 94 -8.85 -1.95 -3.36
N LEU A 95 -7.70 -1.39 -3.01
CA LEU A 95 -6.82 -1.96 -2.01
C LEU A 95 -7.39 -1.73 -0.62
N GLY A 96 -7.35 -2.75 0.22
CA GLY A 96 -7.77 -2.66 1.61
C GLY A 96 -7.23 -3.82 2.43
N PHE A 97 -7.36 -3.71 3.74
CA PHE A 97 -6.94 -4.74 4.68
C PHE A 97 -8.15 -5.56 5.12
N TYR A 98 -8.24 -6.77 4.63
CA TYR A 98 -9.42 -7.61 4.84
C TYR A 98 -9.12 -8.75 5.81
N GLN A 99 -10.08 -9.01 6.68
CA GLN A 99 -10.14 -10.23 7.47
C GLN A 99 -10.74 -11.34 6.59
N ARG A 100 -9.92 -11.96 5.73
CA ARG A 100 -10.32 -13.17 5.00
C ARG A 100 -9.17 -14.16 4.94
N ALA A 101 -9.48 -15.41 5.27
CA ALA A 101 -8.55 -16.55 5.18
C ALA A 101 -8.06 -16.80 3.73
N GLU A 102 -8.75 -16.23 2.73
CA GLU A 102 -8.50 -16.41 1.30
C GLU A 102 -7.68 -15.28 0.65
N VAL A 103 -7.17 -14.29 1.41
CA VAL A 103 -6.12 -13.40 0.85
C VAL A 103 -4.81 -14.20 0.82
N THR A 104 -4.72 -15.07 -0.17
CA THR A 104 -3.57 -15.92 -0.49
C THR A 104 -2.66 -15.28 -1.52
N ASP A 105 -3.11 -14.20 -2.16
CA ASP A 105 -2.35 -13.53 -3.20
C ASP A 105 -1.19 -12.75 -2.58
N TYR A 106 0.00 -12.95 -3.15
CA TYR A 106 1.14 -12.10 -2.86
C TYR A 106 1.05 -10.80 -3.67
N TRP A 107 1.69 -9.77 -3.15
CA TRP A 107 1.92 -8.50 -3.80
C TRP A 107 3.34 -8.44 -4.34
N LYS A 108 3.53 -7.77 -5.48
CA LYS A 108 4.83 -7.61 -6.11
C LYS A 108 5.34 -6.20 -5.88
N ILE A 109 6.55 -6.10 -5.36
CA ILE A 109 7.34 -4.88 -5.38
C ILE A 109 8.21 -4.93 -6.63
N GLU A 110 7.93 -4.02 -7.57
CA GLU A 110 8.76 -3.75 -8.75
C GLU A 110 9.75 -2.64 -8.37
N PRO A 111 11.02 -2.96 -8.09
CA PRO A 111 12.01 -1.98 -7.66
C PRO A 111 12.36 -1.04 -8.82
N LEU A 112 12.42 0.26 -8.55
CA LEU A 112 12.86 1.29 -9.51
C LEU A 112 14.24 1.81 -9.14
N GLU A 113 14.41 2.24 -7.88
CA GLU A 113 15.65 2.85 -7.41
C GLU A 113 15.82 2.61 -5.91
N LEU A 114 17.03 2.28 -5.46
CA LEU A 114 17.38 2.25 -4.05
C LEU A 114 18.03 3.58 -3.69
N THR A 115 17.46 4.27 -2.70
CA THR A 115 17.97 5.55 -2.19
C THR A 115 18.38 5.41 -0.72
N GLU A 116 18.97 6.46 -0.16
CA GLU A 116 19.26 6.54 1.27
C GLU A 116 17.99 6.47 2.14
N HIS A 117 16.86 6.94 1.60
CA HIS A 117 15.58 6.95 2.33
C HIS A 117 14.85 5.61 2.26
N GLY A 118 15.10 4.78 1.24
CA GLY A 118 14.38 3.52 1.07
C GLY A 118 14.36 3.04 -0.38
N LEU A 119 13.48 2.10 -0.68
CA LEU A 119 13.29 1.59 -2.04
C LEU A 119 12.15 2.33 -2.73
N ILE A 120 12.44 3.02 -3.82
CA ILE A 120 11.44 3.54 -4.74
C ILE A 120 10.94 2.38 -5.60
N CYS A 121 9.63 2.19 -5.70
CA CYS A 121 9.03 1.03 -6.35
C CYS A 121 7.62 1.29 -6.89
N HIS A 122 7.14 0.41 -7.76
CA HIS A 122 5.71 0.21 -7.97
C HIS A 122 5.21 -0.97 -7.12
N LEU A 123 4.01 -0.80 -6.55
CA LEU A 123 3.25 -1.90 -5.97
C LEU A 123 2.34 -2.50 -7.04
N ARG A 124 2.36 -3.82 -7.18
CA ARG A 124 1.49 -4.56 -8.10
C ARG A 124 0.77 -5.71 -7.42
N ASP A 125 -0.42 -6.02 -7.91
CA ASP A 125 -1.12 -7.25 -7.51
C ASP A 125 -0.47 -8.52 -8.09
N HIS A 126 -1.02 -9.68 -7.73
CA HIS A 126 -0.56 -10.99 -8.19
C HIS A 126 -0.69 -11.17 -9.71
N GLN A 127 -1.61 -10.45 -10.38
CA GLN A 127 -1.77 -10.47 -11.83
C GLN A 127 -0.79 -9.52 -12.54
N GLY A 128 -0.20 -8.58 -11.78
CA GLY A 128 0.80 -7.64 -12.25
C GLY A 128 0.25 -6.24 -12.55
N TYR A 129 -1.00 -5.94 -12.22
CA TYR A 129 -1.53 -4.58 -12.37
C TYR A 129 -0.94 -3.66 -11.30
N ARG A 130 -0.54 -2.45 -11.69
CA ARG A 130 0.06 -1.46 -10.78
C ARG A 130 -1.03 -0.76 -9.98
N ALA A 131 -0.76 -0.51 -8.71
CA ALA A 131 -1.60 0.33 -7.88
C ALA A 131 -1.57 1.78 -8.37
N GLY A 132 -2.75 2.38 -8.51
CA GLY A 132 -2.97 3.76 -8.89
C GLY A 132 -3.84 4.50 -7.88
N ALA A 133 -3.89 5.81 -8.03
CA ALA A 133 -4.65 6.73 -7.19
C ALA A 133 -5.89 7.25 -7.91
N ILE A 134 -7.03 7.15 -7.23
CA ILE A 134 -8.28 7.80 -7.60
C ILE A 134 -8.55 8.88 -6.58
N ARG A 135 -8.68 10.13 -7.03
CA ARG A 135 -8.97 11.25 -6.13
C ARG A 135 -10.30 11.02 -5.43
N ASP A 136 -10.29 11.16 -4.12
CA ASP A 136 -11.43 10.89 -3.27
C ASP A 136 -11.92 12.16 -2.58
N THR A 137 -13.05 12.70 -3.03
CA THR A 137 -13.61 13.97 -2.54
C THR A 137 -15.14 13.92 -2.52
N PRO A 138 -15.82 14.54 -1.53
CA PRO A 138 -15.26 15.33 -0.42
C PRO A 138 -14.89 14.49 0.83
N HIS A 139 -13.96 15.00 1.65
CA HIS A 139 -13.57 14.45 2.96
C HIS A 139 -13.76 15.50 4.06
N HIS A 140 -14.13 15.09 5.28
CA HIS A 140 -14.34 16.02 6.42
C HIS A 140 -13.08 16.79 6.81
N SER A 141 -11.90 16.19 6.63
CA SER A 141 -10.62 16.79 6.99
C SER A 141 -10.19 17.96 6.09
N GLY A 142 -10.84 18.15 4.94
CA GLY A 142 -10.43 19.13 3.92
C GLY A 142 -9.12 18.78 3.19
N HIS A 143 -8.45 17.68 3.55
CA HIS A 143 -7.28 17.19 2.85
C HIS A 143 -7.67 16.46 1.55
N SER A 144 -6.80 16.56 0.54
CA SER A 144 -6.88 15.67 -0.62
C SER A 144 -6.54 14.25 -0.19
N MET A 145 -7.52 13.35 -0.32
CA MET A 145 -7.37 11.92 -0.12
C MET A 145 -7.50 11.20 -1.45
N TYR A 146 -6.84 10.05 -1.56
CA TYR A 146 -6.87 9.22 -2.75
C TYR A 146 -7.10 7.77 -2.35
N LEU A 147 -8.10 7.15 -2.96
CA LEU A 147 -8.29 5.71 -2.86
C LEU A 147 -7.28 5.01 -3.77
N ILE A 148 -6.77 3.86 -3.32
CA ILE A 148 -5.82 3.08 -4.09
C ILE A 148 -6.55 1.95 -4.83
N ASN A 149 -6.30 1.81 -6.13
CA ASN A 149 -6.96 0.82 -6.99
C ASN A 149 -5.96 0.20 -7.99
N THR A 150 -6.13 -1.06 -8.43
CA THR A 150 -5.24 -1.68 -9.44
C THR A 150 -5.77 -1.63 -10.88
N LYS A 151 -7.03 -1.26 -11.08
CA LYS A 151 -7.69 -1.21 -12.40
C LYS A 151 -7.87 0.21 -12.92
N GLU A 152 -7.96 1.18 -12.01
CA GLU A 152 -8.30 2.57 -12.31
C GLU A 152 -7.34 3.54 -11.59
N GLY A 153 -7.31 4.79 -12.06
CA GLY A 153 -6.50 5.85 -11.47
C GLY A 153 -5.11 5.99 -12.09
N GLU A 154 -4.41 7.04 -11.68
CA GLU A 154 -3.05 7.32 -12.13
C GLU A 154 -2.07 6.41 -11.38
N THR A 155 -1.15 5.75 -12.10
CA THR A 155 -0.18 4.82 -11.49
C THR A 155 0.66 5.53 -10.42
N LEU A 156 0.70 4.95 -9.23
CA LEU A 156 1.50 5.45 -8.14
C LEU A 156 2.92 4.87 -8.15
N THR A 157 3.85 5.72 -7.75
CA THR A 157 5.18 5.30 -7.29
C THR A 157 5.20 5.40 -5.78
N PHE A 158 5.87 4.46 -5.12
CA PHE A 158 5.95 4.39 -3.67
C PHE A 158 7.39 4.42 -3.18
N LEU A 159 7.60 5.05 -2.03
CA LEU A 159 8.77 4.83 -1.20
C LEU A 159 8.47 3.75 -0.15
N LEU A 160 9.23 2.67 -0.17
CA LEU A 160 9.20 1.59 0.81
C LEU A 160 10.38 1.75 1.78
N GLN A 161 10.06 2.04 3.04
CA GLN A 161 11.03 2.22 4.11
C GLN A 161 10.93 1.07 5.11
N GLN A 162 12.04 0.44 5.45
CA GLN A 162 12.08 -0.55 6.53
C GLN A 162 12.00 0.19 7.88
N ALA A 163 11.17 -0.32 8.79
CA ALA A 163 11.15 0.15 10.17
C ALA A 163 12.42 -0.37 10.87
N VAL A 164 13.05 0.49 11.67
CA VAL A 164 14.19 0.13 12.53
C VAL A 164 13.70 -0.64 13.75
#